data_AF-A0A537WRA2-F1
#
_entry.id   AF-A0A537WRA2-F1
#
_cell.length_a   1.000
_cell.length_b   1.000
_cell.length_c   1.000
_cell.angle_alpha   90.00
_cell.angle_beta   90.00
_cell.angle_gamma   90.00
#
_symmetry.space_group_name_H-M   'P 1'
#
loop_
_entity.id
_entity.type
_entity.pdbx_description
1 polymer ?
#
loop_
_entity_poly.entity_id
_entity_poly.type
_entity_poly.pdbx_seq_one_letter_code
_entity_poly.pdbx_strand_id
1 'polypeptide(L)'
;MRRLIAAAVLALGLAATATAGTPATAQNLGCGAGTLVLNVHYIVQSDVDTGTRGNNWAFDTYNRTVRVWRKAAGRFCAASTYAGQFATIAGASPGGKTSIPAGIRGAMTGQSTTTFRGTQRLHLTTRGDLGTKDFQCTSADTKGQCAGTYDWLSAYFTSTDNFGSFKYVRYEFTYHATDAGKGTWTDKLVGGKYLSAGDIRPLKKK
;
A
#
# COMPACT_ATOMS: atom_id res chain seq x y z
N MET A 1 -66.30 21.16 30.75
CA MET A 1 -65.88 21.47 29.36
C MET A 1 -64.35 21.54 29.30
N ARG A 2 -63.68 20.46 28.86
CA ARG A 2 -62.23 20.46 28.59
C ARG A 2 -62.02 19.78 27.24
N ARG A 3 -61.47 20.54 26.28
CA ARG A 3 -61.31 20.17 24.88
C ARG A 3 -60.06 19.29 24.71
N LEU A 4 -60.21 18.23 23.92
CA LEU A 4 -59.14 17.39 23.38
C LEU A 4 -58.37 18.17 22.30
N ILE A 5 -57.04 18.13 22.32
CA ILE A 5 -56.20 18.52 21.19
C ILE A 5 -55.34 17.31 20.83
N ALA A 6 -55.65 16.70 19.69
CA ALA A 6 -54.84 15.64 19.08
C ALA A 6 -53.72 16.31 18.25
N ALA A 7 -52.46 15.99 18.57
CA ALA A 7 -51.31 16.38 17.77
C ALA A 7 -50.98 15.26 16.78
N ALA A 8 -51.16 15.54 15.48
CA ALA A 8 -50.70 14.66 14.40
C ALA A 8 -49.23 14.97 14.10
N VAL A 9 -48.34 14.01 14.34
CA VAL A 9 -46.92 14.09 13.97
C VAL A 9 -46.76 13.48 12.58
N LEU A 10 -46.55 14.33 11.56
CA LEU A 10 -46.10 13.88 10.24
C LEU A 10 -44.60 13.59 10.30
N ALA A 11 -44.21 12.31 10.22
CA ALA A 11 -42.83 11.91 9.99
C ALA A 11 -42.55 11.86 8.48
N LEU A 12 -41.84 12.85 7.93
CA LEU A 12 -41.26 12.76 6.59
C LEU A 12 -40.02 11.86 6.64
N GLY A 13 -40.10 10.68 6.03
CA GLY A 13 -38.94 9.83 5.78
C GLY A 13 -38.07 10.39 4.66
N LEU A 14 -36.82 10.76 4.97
CA LEU A 14 -35.80 10.99 3.94
C LEU A 14 -35.27 9.64 3.47
N ALA A 15 -35.69 9.21 2.28
CA ALA A 15 -35.04 8.13 1.57
C ALA A 15 -33.68 8.61 1.01
N ALA A 16 -32.59 8.23 1.66
CA ALA A 16 -31.24 8.43 1.14
C ALA A 16 -31.03 7.48 -0.05
N THR A 17 -31.07 8.01 -1.28
CA THR A 17 -30.67 7.28 -2.47
C THR A 17 -29.15 7.10 -2.44
N ALA A 18 -28.68 5.89 -2.13
CA ALA A 18 -27.29 5.52 -2.33
C ALA A 18 -26.99 5.51 -3.83
N THR A 19 -26.26 6.51 -4.31
CA THR A 19 -25.72 6.51 -5.67
C THR A 19 -24.67 5.40 -5.76
N ALA A 20 -25.01 4.31 -6.44
CA ALA A 20 -24.05 3.27 -6.80
C ALA A 20 -22.98 3.90 -7.70
N GLY A 21 -21.79 4.13 -7.14
CA GLY A 21 -20.66 4.65 -7.90
C GLY A 21 -20.30 3.69 -9.04
N THR A 22 -20.08 4.24 -10.23
CA THR A 22 -19.58 3.49 -11.38
C THR A 22 -18.30 2.75 -10.97
N PRO A 23 -18.19 1.43 -11.20
CA PRO A 23 -16.99 0.69 -10.81
C PRO A 23 -15.79 1.28 -11.56
N ALA A 24 -14.87 1.88 -10.80
CA ALA A 24 -13.66 2.46 -11.35
C ALA A 24 -12.90 1.39 -12.16
N THR A 25 -12.58 1.71 -13.42
CA THR A 25 -11.80 0.83 -14.29
C THR A 25 -10.50 0.47 -13.58
N ALA A 26 -10.26 -0.83 -13.40
CA ALA A 26 -9.10 -1.33 -12.68
C ALA A 26 -7.80 -0.79 -13.30
N GLN A 27 -7.08 0.07 -12.58
CA GLN A 27 -5.81 0.63 -13.05
C GLN A 27 -4.81 -0.51 -13.31
N ASN A 28 -4.43 -0.67 -14.57
CA ASN A 28 -3.55 -1.75 -15.05
C ASN A 28 -2.05 -1.44 -14.83
N LEU A 29 -1.71 -0.18 -14.57
CA LEU A 29 -0.35 0.31 -14.29
C LEU A 29 0.73 -0.35 -15.16
N GLY A 30 0.51 -0.45 -16.47
CA GLY A 30 1.53 -0.94 -17.40
C GLY A 30 1.68 -2.46 -17.46
N CYS A 31 0.77 -3.22 -16.85
CA CYS A 31 0.70 -4.66 -17.08
C CYS A 31 0.31 -5.03 -18.53
N GLY A 32 -0.35 -4.16 -19.29
CA GLY A 32 -0.84 -4.41 -20.65
C GLY A 32 -2.01 -5.41 -20.72
N ALA A 33 -2.32 -5.91 -21.92
CA ALA A 33 -3.46 -6.79 -22.20
C ALA A 33 -3.36 -8.18 -21.54
N GLY A 34 -4.42 -8.65 -20.87
CA GLY A 34 -4.46 -9.99 -20.26
C GLY A 34 -5.75 -10.20 -19.48
N THR A 35 -5.94 -11.39 -18.92
CA THR A 35 -7.13 -11.69 -18.10
C THR A 35 -6.89 -11.26 -16.65
N LEU A 36 -7.72 -10.38 -16.10
CA LEU A 36 -7.67 -10.03 -14.68
C LEU A 36 -8.10 -11.24 -13.83
N VAL A 37 -7.19 -11.75 -13.00
CA VAL A 37 -7.38 -12.95 -12.18
C VAL A 37 -7.35 -12.72 -10.67
N LEU A 38 -6.89 -11.55 -10.22
CA LEU A 38 -6.91 -11.12 -8.82
C LEU A 38 -7.18 -9.61 -8.77
N ASN A 39 -8.02 -9.15 -7.84
CA ASN A 39 -8.28 -7.74 -7.54
C ASN A 39 -8.69 -7.58 -6.07
N VAL A 40 -7.70 -7.55 -5.18
CA VAL A 40 -7.91 -7.49 -3.73
C VAL A 40 -7.37 -6.19 -3.16
N HIS A 41 -7.92 -5.74 -2.05
CA HIS A 41 -7.40 -4.63 -1.28
C HIS A 41 -7.34 -5.00 0.20
N TYR A 42 -6.45 -4.35 0.94
CA TYR A 42 -6.27 -4.55 2.39
C TYR A 42 -5.47 -3.40 2.98
N ILE A 43 -5.58 -3.22 4.29
CA ILE A 43 -4.75 -2.29 5.06
C ILE A 43 -3.52 -3.04 5.55
N VAL A 44 -2.34 -2.46 5.38
CA VAL A 44 -1.09 -2.90 5.99
C VAL A 44 -0.78 -1.98 7.16
N GLN A 45 -0.39 -2.56 8.30
CA GLN A 45 0.10 -1.86 9.48
C GLN A 45 1.52 -2.33 9.82
N SER A 46 2.27 -1.45 10.48
CA SER A 46 3.58 -1.77 11.04
C SER A 46 4.55 -2.37 10.02
N ASP A 47 4.58 -1.85 8.78
CA ASP A 47 5.53 -2.29 7.74
C ASP A 47 6.81 -1.47 7.85
N VAL A 48 7.99 -2.10 7.87
CA VAL A 48 9.26 -1.37 7.98
C VAL A 48 9.78 -0.96 6.61
N ASP A 49 10.14 0.31 6.46
CA ASP A 49 10.70 0.84 5.23
C ASP A 49 12.19 1.17 5.33
N THR A 50 12.89 1.04 4.20
CA THR A 50 14.35 1.09 4.10
C THR A 50 14.83 2.23 3.21
N GLY A 51 15.81 2.98 3.68
CA GLY A 51 16.48 4.04 2.93
C GLY A 51 17.53 3.51 1.95
N THR A 52 18.20 4.42 1.27
CA THR A 52 19.21 4.13 0.23
C THR A 52 20.43 3.36 0.75
N ARG A 53 20.68 3.38 2.06
CA ARG A 53 21.81 2.68 2.71
C ARG A 53 21.40 1.36 3.36
N GLY A 54 20.17 0.88 3.11
CA GLY A 54 19.61 -0.30 3.77
C GLY A 54 19.22 -0.06 5.23
N ASN A 55 19.24 1.19 5.70
CA ASN A 55 18.78 1.55 7.04
C ASN A 55 17.26 1.55 7.10
N ASN A 56 16.70 0.93 8.14
CA ASN A 56 15.30 1.14 8.49
C ASN A 56 15.11 2.60 8.89
N TRP A 57 14.14 3.29 8.30
CA TRP A 57 13.94 4.73 8.54
C TRP A 57 12.51 5.10 8.92
N ALA A 58 11.52 4.24 8.65
CA ALA A 58 10.13 4.47 9.01
C ALA A 58 9.34 3.18 9.21
N PHE A 59 8.22 3.30 9.91
CA PHE A 59 7.09 2.38 9.85
C PHE A 59 5.98 2.98 9.00
N ASP A 60 5.48 2.19 8.07
CA ASP A 60 4.42 2.55 7.14
C ASP A 60 3.09 1.90 7.56
N THR A 61 2.00 2.61 7.30
CA THR A 61 0.63 2.11 7.41
C THR A 61 -0.16 2.59 6.21
N TYR A 62 -0.67 1.67 5.39
CA TYR A 62 -1.21 2.02 4.08
C TYR A 62 -2.31 1.08 3.60
N ASN A 63 -3.21 1.63 2.79
CA ASN A 63 -4.11 0.85 1.96
C ASN A 63 -3.32 0.33 0.75
N ARG A 64 -3.34 -0.98 0.55
CA ARG A 64 -2.78 -1.64 -0.62
C ARG A 64 -3.89 -2.20 -1.47
N THR A 65 -3.85 -1.94 -2.78
CA THR A 65 -4.64 -2.70 -3.75
C THR A 65 -3.70 -3.52 -4.60
N VAL A 66 -3.98 -4.80 -4.81
CA VAL A 66 -3.22 -5.71 -5.65
C VAL A 66 -4.12 -6.25 -6.76
N ARG A 67 -3.67 -6.08 -7.99
CA ARG A 67 -4.34 -6.58 -9.19
C ARG A 67 -3.39 -7.44 -9.98
N VAL A 68 -3.84 -8.59 -10.45
CA VAL A 68 -3.00 -9.53 -11.22
C VAL A 68 -3.66 -9.88 -12.53
N TRP A 69 -2.92 -9.75 -13.63
CA TRP A 69 -3.31 -10.18 -14.96
C TRP A 69 -2.53 -11.42 -15.35
N ARG A 70 -3.25 -12.47 -15.76
CA ARG A 70 -2.68 -13.61 -16.47
C ARG A 70 -2.33 -13.18 -17.89
N LYS A 71 -1.05 -13.29 -18.23
CA LYS A 71 -0.48 -12.90 -19.52
C LYS A 71 -0.43 -14.06 -20.52
N ALA A 72 -0.10 -15.23 -19.99
CA ALA A 72 -0.07 -16.52 -20.67
C ALA A 72 -0.17 -17.61 -19.60
N ALA A 73 -0.20 -18.88 -20.00
CA ALA A 73 -0.07 -19.99 -19.06
C ALA A 73 1.19 -19.81 -18.19
N GLY A 74 1.01 -19.82 -16.87
CA GLY A 74 2.08 -19.69 -15.89
C GLY A 74 2.80 -18.33 -15.83
N ARG A 75 2.33 -17.29 -16.55
CA ARG A 75 2.95 -15.96 -16.58
C ARG A 75 1.98 -14.88 -16.13
N PHE A 76 2.37 -14.10 -15.15
CA PHE A 76 1.53 -13.08 -14.53
C PHE A 76 2.23 -11.73 -14.47
N CYS A 77 1.41 -10.68 -14.46
CA CYS A 77 1.83 -9.33 -14.12
C CYS A 77 0.94 -8.81 -12.98
N ALA A 78 1.54 -8.26 -11.93
CA ALA A 78 0.81 -7.60 -10.86
C ALA A 78 1.01 -6.10 -10.92
N ALA A 79 -0.06 -5.35 -10.65
CA ALA A 79 -0.04 -3.93 -10.39
C ALA A 79 -0.52 -3.70 -8.96
N SER A 80 0.26 -2.98 -8.17
CA SER A 80 -0.12 -2.58 -6.81
C SER A 80 -0.15 -1.06 -6.66
N THR A 81 -1.09 -0.56 -5.88
CA THR A 81 -1.14 0.84 -5.43
C THR A 81 -1.08 0.90 -3.91
N TYR A 82 -0.49 1.97 -3.39
CA TYR A 82 -0.21 2.18 -1.98
C TYR A 82 -0.61 3.61 -1.63
N ALA A 83 -1.41 3.79 -0.58
CA ALA A 83 -1.78 5.11 -0.08
C ALA A 83 -1.93 5.06 1.44
N GLY A 84 -1.17 5.87 2.15
CA GLY A 84 -1.08 5.76 3.60
C GLY A 84 -0.25 6.84 4.25
N GLN A 85 0.34 6.48 5.38
CA GLN A 85 1.17 7.34 6.20
C GLN A 85 2.42 6.61 6.64
N PHE A 86 3.42 7.38 7.08
CA PHE A 86 4.64 6.86 7.69
C PHE A 86 4.91 7.57 9.02
N ALA A 87 5.65 6.90 9.90
CA ALA A 87 6.24 7.47 11.10
C ALA A 87 7.72 7.08 11.18
N THR A 88 8.61 8.05 11.36
CA THR A 88 10.05 7.79 11.32
C THR A 88 10.56 7.01 12.51
N ILE A 89 11.60 6.21 12.26
CA ILE A 89 12.47 5.59 13.25
C ILE A 89 13.64 6.55 13.48
N ALA A 90 14.11 6.67 14.73
CA ALA A 90 15.29 7.49 15.01
C ALA A 90 16.52 6.90 14.32
N GLY A 91 17.27 7.70 13.55
CA GLY A 91 18.42 7.22 12.82
C GLY A 91 18.70 8.00 11.54
N ALA A 92 19.34 7.36 10.57
CA ALA A 92 19.61 7.98 9.28
C ALA A 92 18.30 8.27 8.52
N SER A 93 18.23 9.44 7.88
CA SER A 93 17.15 9.79 6.95
C SER A 93 17.10 8.81 5.77
N PRO A 94 15.97 8.68 5.06
CA PRO A 94 15.86 7.74 3.95
C PRO A 94 16.87 7.98 2.83
N GLY A 95 17.18 9.24 2.53
CA GLY A 95 18.23 9.60 1.60
C GLY A 95 19.65 9.44 2.15
N GLY A 96 19.79 9.14 3.45
CA GLY A 96 21.07 9.02 4.15
C GLY A 96 21.84 10.32 4.29
N LYS A 97 21.18 11.49 4.17
CA LYS A 97 21.85 12.81 4.17
C LYS A 97 21.90 13.46 5.55
N THR A 98 21.07 13.01 6.49
CA THR A 98 21.03 13.56 7.85
C THR A 98 20.54 12.51 8.86
N SER A 99 20.55 12.86 10.14
CA SER A 99 19.90 12.08 11.20
C SER A 99 18.52 12.69 11.50
N ILE A 100 17.53 11.84 11.69
CA ILE A 100 16.14 12.19 11.99
C ILE A 100 15.73 11.59 13.35
N PRO A 101 14.93 12.31 14.15
CA PRO A 101 14.31 11.73 15.33
C PRO A 101 13.21 10.73 14.94
N ALA A 102 12.81 9.89 15.89
CA ALA A 102 11.58 9.13 15.75
C ALA A 102 10.36 10.07 15.78
N GLY A 103 9.28 9.66 15.11
CA GLY A 103 7.98 10.32 15.21
C GLY A 103 7.73 11.49 14.25
N ILE A 104 8.61 11.75 13.28
CA ILE A 104 8.22 12.57 12.11
C ILE A 104 7.14 11.78 11.38
N ARG A 105 6.00 12.42 11.10
CA ARG A 105 4.87 11.79 10.42
C ARG A 105 4.61 12.44 9.08
N GLY A 106 4.05 11.68 8.17
CA GLY A 106 3.74 12.17 6.84
C GLY A 106 2.84 11.25 6.05
N ALA A 107 2.51 11.70 4.83
CA ALA A 107 1.78 10.90 3.87
C ALA A 107 2.74 10.09 3.01
N MET A 108 2.31 8.88 2.63
CA MET A 108 2.98 8.08 1.61
C MET A 108 2.01 7.71 0.49
N THR A 109 2.51 7.71 -0.74
CA THR A 109 1.82 7.17 -1.90
C THR A 109 2.80 6.36 -2.73
N GLY A 110 2.33 5.31 -3.38
CA GLY A 110 3.17 4.57 -4.29
C GLY A 110 2.42 3.67 -5.24
N GLN A 111 3.18 3.12 -6.17
CA GLN A 111 2.71 2.17 -7.16
C GLN A 111 3.85 1.22 -7.54
N SER A 112 3.48 -0.01 -7.90
CA SER A 112 4.44 -0.99 -8.42
C SER A 112 3.83 -1.85 -9.52
N THR A 113 4.68 -2.25 -10.46
CA THR A 113 4.38 -3.23 -11.49
C THR A 113 5.42 -4.34 -11.38
N THR A 114 4.96 -5.57 -11.23
CA THR A 114 5.83 -6.75 -11.12
C THR A 114 5.41 -7.83 -12.09
N THR A 115 6.35 -8.71 -12.42
CA THR A 115 6.06 -9.94 -13.18
C THR A 115 6.59 -11.13 -12.42
N PHE A 116 5.94 -12.28 -12.59
CA PHE A 116 6.34 -13.52 -11.95
C PHE A 116 5.79 -14.72 -12.72
N ARG A 117 6.34 -15.90 -12.43
CA ARG A 117 5.80 -17.19 -12.85
C ARG A 117 5.13 -17.89 -11.68
N GLY A 118 4.14 -18.72 -11.97
CA GLY A 118 3.48 -19.52 -10.95
C GLY A 118 2.21 -20.19 -11.43
N THR A 119 1.44 -20.73 -10.50
CA THR A 119 0.10 -21.28 -10.71
C THR A 119 -0.85 -20.62 -9.73
N GLN A 120 -1.98 -20.12 -10.20
CA GLN A 120 -2.98 -19.54 -9.32
C GLN A 120 -3.65 -20.64 -8.49
N ARG A 121 -3.74 -20.42 -7.18
CA ARG A 121 -4.53 -21.28 -6.30
C ARG A 121 -6.00 -21.09 -6.60
N LEU A 122 -6.69 -22.17 -6.90
CA LEU A 122 -8.14 -22.18 -7.05
C LEU A 122 -8.78 -22.18 -5.65
N HIS A 123 -10.02 -21.69 -5.51
CA HIS A 123 -10.81 -21.65 -4.27
C HIS A 123 -10.58 -20.49 -3.29
N LEU A 124 -9.68 -19.55 -3.58
CA LEU A 124 -9.55 -18.32 -2.78
C LEU A 124 -10.43 -17.19 -3.35
N THR A 125 -10.92 -16.33 -2.47
CA THR A 125 -11.61 -15.10 -2.87
C THR A 125 -10.64 -14.19 -3.63
N THR A 126 -10.85 -14.07 -4.94
CA THR A 126 -9.96 -13.30 -5.84
C THR A 126 -10.35 -11.82 -5.95
N ARG A 127 -11.41 -11.40 -5.27
CA ARG A 127 -11.93 -10.02 -5.33
C ARG A 127 -12.43 -9.57 -3.96
N GLY A 128 -12.15 -8.32 -3.61
CA GLY A 128 -12.72 -7.70 -2.40
C GLY A 128 -11.66 -7.28 -1.38
N ASP A 129 -12.14 -7.02 -0.17
CA ASP A 129 -11.34 -6.59 0.97
C ASP A 129 -10.81 -7.81 1.74
N LEU A 130 -9.53 -7.82 2.10
CA LEU A 130 -8.91 -8.85 2.95
C LEU A 130 -8.74 -8.38 4.41
N GLY A 131 -9.24 -7.19 4.75
CA GLY A 131 -9.16 -6.56 6.06
C GLY A 131 -7.78 -5.98 6.35
N THR A 132 -7.45 -5.93 7.64
CA THR A 132 -6.16 -5.42 8.11
C THR A 132 -5.12 -6.54 8.23
N LYS A 133 -3.89 -6.26 7.83
CA LYS A 133 -2.71 -7.10 7.95
C LYS A 133 -1.65 -6.32 8.75
N ASP A 134 -1.46 -6.70 10.01
CA ASP A 134 -0.37 -6.16 10.82
C ASP A 134 0.90 -6.97 10.55
N PHE A 135 1.91 -6.33 9.97
CA PHE A 135 3.18 -6.98 9.66
C PHE A 135 4.05 -7.18 10.91
N GLN A 136 3.72 -6.50 12.02
CA GLN A 136 4.42 -6.59 13.29
C GLN A 136 5.93 -6.31 13.16
N CYS A 137 6.33 -5.47 12.20
CA CYS A 137 7.73 -5.11 12.08
C CYS A 137 8.17 -4.25 13.28
N THR A 138 9.41 -4.47 13.67
CA THR A 138 10.17 -3.71 14.64
C THR A 138 11.34 -3.03 13.93
N SER A 139 12.00 -2.07 14.60
CA SER A 139 13.15 -1.39 14.02
C SER A 139 14.36 -2.30 13.81
N ALA A 140 14.37 -3.48 14.44
CA ALA A 140 15.41 -4.48 14.32
C ALA A 140 15.20 -5.45 13.13
N ASP A 141 14.00 -5.46 12.53
CA ASP A 141 13.67 -6.40 11.47
C ASP A 141 14.30 -6.01 10.12
N THR A 142 14.51 -7.00 9.26
CA THR A 142 14.82 -6.74 7.86
C THR A 142 13.51 -6.57 7.08
N LYS A 143 13.48 -5.64 6.13
CA LYS A 143 12.30 -5.40 5.27
C LYS A 143 11.78 -6.69 4.66
N GLY A 144 10.47 -6.93 4.82
CA GLY A 144 9.77 -8.11 4.32
C GLY A 144 10.05 -9.40 5.10
N GLN A 145 10.74 -9.34 6.24
CA GLN A 145 11.05 -10.48 7.10
C GLN A 145 10.46 -10.34 8.51
N CYS A 146 9.34 -9.63 8.62
CA CYS A 146 8.69 -9.40 9.91
C CYS A 146 7.79 -10.59 10.28
N ALA A 147 7.64 -10.85 11.58
CA ALA A 147 6.91 -12.03 12.07
C ALA A 147 5.45 -12.11 11.56
N GLY A 148 4.79 -10.96 11.36
CA GLY A 148 3.42 -10.86 10.88
C GLY A 148 3.27 -10.63 9.38
N THR A 149 4.36 -10.63 8.59
CA THR A 149 4.29 -10.29 7.16
C THR A 149 3.30 -11.18 6.42
N TYR A 150 2.25 -10.55 5.86
CA TYR A 150 1.31 -11.22 4.97
C TYR A 150 1.82 -11.14 3.53
N ASP A 151 2.24 -12.28 2.99
CA ASP A 151 2.62 -12.41 1.59
C ASP A 151 1.43 -12.82 0.71
N TRP A 152 0.82 -11.84 0.04
CA TRP A 152 -0.27 -12.10 -0.91
C TRP A 152 0.18 -12.99 -2.08
N LEU A 153 1.46 -12.98 -2.46
CA LEU A 153 1.96 -13.74 -3.61
C LEU A 153 1.87 -15.24 -3.31
N SER A 154 2.46 -15.68 -2.20
CA SER A 154 2.36 -17.08 -1.74
C SER A 154 0.95 -17.48 -1.31
N ALA A 155 0.15 -16.53 -0.82
CA ALA A 155 -1.24 -16.77 -0.46
C ALA A 155 -2.09 -17.14 -1.68
N TYR A 156 -1.91 -16.47 -2.83
CA TYR A 156 -2.75 -16.67 -4.02
C TYR A 156 -2.13 -17.51 -5.12
N PHE A 157 -0.82 -17.72 -5.08
CA PHE A 157 -0.08 -18.44 -6.11
C PHE A 157 0.83 -19.48 -5.48
N THR A 158 1.18 -20.49 -6.26
CA THR A 158 2.31 -21.37 -6.01
C THR A 158 3.35 -21.15 -7.09
N SER A 159 4.62 -21.45 -6.80
CA SER A 159 5.67 -21.46 -7.82
C SER A 159 6.66 -22.58 -7.57
N THR A 160 7.18 -23.15 -8.66
CA THR A 160 8.24 -24.17 -8.61
C THR A 160 9.62 -23.58 -8.31
N ASP A 161 9.79 -22.27 -8.49
CA ASP A 161 11.06 -21.56 -8.27
C ASP A 161 11.07 -20.74 -6.95
N ASN A 162 10.14 -21.02 -6.04
CA ASN A 162 9.91 -20.23 -4.83
C ASN A 162 9.81 -18.71 -5.10
N PHE A 163 9.16 -18.36 -6.22
CA PHE A 163 9.04 -16.99 -6.73
C PHE A 163 10.37 -16.30 -7.08
N GLY A 164 11.45 -17.04 -7.35
CA GLY A 164 12.70 -16.49 -7.89
C GLY A 164 12.54 -15.75 -9.22
N SER A 165 11.46 -16.00 -9.96
CA SER A 165 11.08 -15.26 -11.17
C SER A 165 10.37 -13.94 -10.90
N PHE A 166 10.05 -13.61 -9.65
CA PHE A 166 9.45 -12.33 -9.28
C PHE A 166 10.41 -11.19 -9.57
N LYS A 167 9.96 -10.20 -10.35
CA LYS A 167 10.76 -9.04 -10.72
C LYS A 167 9.92 -7.78 -10.66
N TYR A 168 10.45 -6.74 -10.02
CA TYR A 168 9.97 -5.39 -10.21
C TYR A 168 10.31 -4.92 -11.63
N VAL A 169 9.28 -4.59 -12.40
CA VAL A 169 9.44 -3.91 -13.70
C VAL A 169 9.62 -2.42 -13.46
N ARG A 170 8.81 -1.88 -12.55
CA ARG A 170 8.89 -0.51 -12.06
C ARG A 170 8.23 -0.41 -10.69
N TYR A 171 8.66 0.58 -9.93
CA TYR A 171 7.92 1.09 -8.80
C TYR A 171 8.22 2.57 -8.65
N GLU A 172 7.37 3.28 -7.93
CA GLU A 172 7.56 4.66 -7.54
C GLU A 172 6.84 4.89 -6.23
N PHE A 173 7.57 5.40 -5.23
CA PHE A 173 7.01 5.81 -3.95
C PHE A 173 7.39 7.27 -3.68
N THR A 174 6.52 7.93 -2.93
CA THR A 174 6.69 9.31 -2.49
C THR A 174 6.24 9.42 -1.05
N TYR A 175 7.11 9.98 -0.23
CA TYR A 175 6.93 10.22 1.18
C TYR A 175 7.03 11.72 1.42
N HIS A 176 6.01 12.32 2.03
CA HIS A 176 5.98 13.75 2.32
C HIS A 176 5.72 13.97 3.80
N ALA A 177 6.70 14.55 4.52
CA ALA A 177 6.55 14.86 5.93
C ALA A 177 5.57 16.02 6.13
N THR A 178 4.58 15.82 6.98
CA THR A 178 3.53 16.79 7.29
C THR A 178 3.48 17.19 8.76
N ASP A 179 4.13 16.44 9.64
CA ASP A 179 4.18 16.69 11.09
C ASP A 179 5.56 16.39 11.68
N ALA A 180 6.00 17.21 12.64
CA ALA A 180 7.29 17.19 13.33
C ALA A 180 8.56 17.20 12.43
N GLY A 181 8.39 17.28 11.11
CA GLY A 181 9.47 17.31 10.13
C GLY A 181 9.05 18.04 8.86
N LYS A 182 9.90 17.97 7.84
CA LYS A 182 9.66 18.53 6.52
C LYS A 182 10.41 17.78 5.43
N GLY A 183 10.05 18.06 4.19
CA GLY A 183 10.70 17.52 3.01
C GLY A 183 9.90 16.41 2.37
N THR A 184 10.36 16.05 1.17
CA THR A 184 9.79 14.96 0.38
C THR A 184 10.93 14.04 0.00
N TRP A 185 10.66 12.75 0.10
CA TRP A 185 11.55 11.67 -0.31
C TRP A 185 10.85 10.82 -1.38
N THR A 186 11.53 10.50 -2.47
CA THR A 186 11.01 9.66 -3.55
C THR A 186 12.05 8.64 -4.02
N ASP A 187 11.70 7.36 -4.03
CA ASP A 187 12.42 6.33 -4.76
C ASP A 187 11.58 5.70 -5.87
N LYS A 188 12.28 5.29 -6.92
CA LYS A 188 11.68 4.60 -8.04
C LYS A 188 12.64 3.67 -8.73
N LEU A 189 12.07 2.65 -9.35
CA LEU A 189 12.74 1.81 -10.33
C LEU A 189 12.21 2.13 -11.72
N VAL A 190 13.05 2.68 -12.58
CA VAL A 190 12.70 3.02 -13.97
C VAL A 190 13.76 2.45 -14.89
N GLY A 191 13.35 1.63 -15.88
CA GLY A 191 14.29 0.99 -16.81
C GLY A 191 15.33 0.11 -16.12
N GLY A 192 14.96 -0.55 -15.01
CA GLY A 192 15.86 -1.36 -14.21
C GLY A 192 16.87 -0.57 -13.36
N LYS A 193 16.82 0.76 -13.36
CA LYS A 193 17.69 1.62 -12.55
C LYS A 193 16.95 2.15 -11.35
N TYR A 194 17.56 1.98 -10.18
CA TYR A 194 17.12 2.63 -8.94
C TYR A 194 17.45 4.13 -9.00
N LEU A 195 16.48 4.97 -8.69
CA LEU A 195 16.62 6.41 -8.62
C LEU A 195 16.02 6.91 -7.31
N SER A 196 16.71 7.86 -6.70
CA SER A 196 16.35 8.47 -5.42
C SER A 196 16.45 10.00 -5.53
N ALA A 197 15.45 10.74 -5.06
CA ALA A 197 15.51 12.19 -4.92
C ALA A 197 14.86 12.72 -3.63
N GLY A 198 15.36 13.86 -3.14
CA GLY A 198 14.84 14.48 -1.92
C GLY A 198 15.39 13.88 -0.62
N ASP A 199 14.74 14.18 0.50
CA ASP A 199 14.96 13.58 1.82
C ASP A 199 13.90 14.04 2.86
N ILE A 200 13.80 13.31 3.98
CA ILE A 200 13.02 13.73 5.16
C ILE A 200 13.97 14.34 6.20
N ARG A 201 13.56 15.45 6.83
CA ARG A 201 14.39 16.22 7.76
C ARG A 201 13.59 16.69 8.98
N PRO A 202 14.23 16.84 10.16
CA PRO A 202 13.57 17.47 11.30
C PRO A 202 13.30 18.96 11.02
N LEU A 203 12.33 19.52 11.74
CA LEU A 203 12.22 20.97 11.86
C LEU A 203 13.45 21.49 12.64
N LYS A 204 13.97 22.67 12.26
CA LYS A 204 15.00 23.33 13.06
C LYS A 204 14.38 23.65 14.42
N LYS A 205 15.04 23.25 15.51
CA LYS A 205 14.67 23.76 16.85
C LYS A 205 14.79 25.28 16.79
N LYS A 206 13.71 25.98 17.18
CA LYS A 206 13.75 27.42 17.41
C LYS A 206 14.54 27.70 18.68
#